data_AF-A0A1R3RWH3-F1
#
_entry.id   AF-A0A1R3RWH3-F1
#
_cell.length_a   1.000
_cell.length_b   1.000
_cell.length_c   1.000
_cell.angle_alpha   90.00
_cell.angle_beta   90.00
_cell.angle_gamma   90.00
#
_symmetry.space_group_name_H-M   'P 1'
#
loop_
_entity.id
_entity.type
_entity.pdbx_description
1 polymer ?
#
loop_
_entity_poly.entity_id
_entity_poly.type
_entity_poly.pdbx_seq_one_letter_code
_entity_poly.pdbx_strand_id
1 'polypeptide(L)'
;MLFKNSALLFSVSMLAMAAPTPKVNDVAARGEAYDGFVGFEYAKGLEDSKVAARDDAYDGFVGFEYAKGLEDSKVTARDDAYDGFVGFEYAKGLEDSKVAARDDAYDGFVGFEYAKGLEDSKVTARDDAYDGFIGFKYAKGLEDTKVAARGEAYDGFVGFEYAKGLEEAKSA
;
A
#
# COMPACT_ATOMS: atom_id res chain seq x y z
N MET A 1 36.83 18.59 11.73
CA MET A 1 35.95 17.83 12.63
C MET A 1 35.37 16.69 11.83
N LEU A 2 35.67 15.46 12.24
CA LEU A 2 35.14 14.23 11.65
C LEU A 2 33.65 14.10 11.98
N PHE A 3 32.79 13.90 10.98
CA PHE A 3 31.53 13.19 11.18
C PHE A 3 31.64 11.83 10.49
N LYS A 4 31.64 10.79 11.31
CA LYS A 4 31.50 9.37 10.97
C LYS A 4 30.08 8.95 11.36
N ASN A 5 29.51 8.01 10.59
CA ASN A 5 28.23 7.29 10.78
C ASN A 5 27.02 8.12 10.28
N SER A 6 26.19 7.67 9.33
CA SER A 6 25.58 6.34 9.15
C SER A 6 25.44 6.04 7.64
N ALA A 7 25.99 4.97 7.08
CA ALA A 7 25.59 3.56 7.15
C ALA A 7 24.32 3.22 6.33
N LEU A 8 24.58 2.63 5.16
CA LEU A 8 23.74 1.78 4.30
C LEU A 8 22.52 2.38 3.58
N LEU A 9 22.78 2.95 2.40
CA LEU A 9 21.85 2.90 1.26
C LEU A 9 21.77 1.44 0.77
N PHE A 10 20.75 0.69 1.17
CA PHE A 10 20.35 -0.50 0.42
C PHE A 10 19.41 -0.07 -0.70
N SER A 11 19.95 0.20 -1.89
CA SER A 11 19.16 0.01 -3.10
C SER A 11 19.05 -1.51 -3.28
N VAL A 12 17.86 -2.07 -3.09
CA VAL A 12 17.58 -3.42 -3.58
C VAL A 12 17.23 -3.26 -5.05
N SER A 13 18.23 -2.93 -5.86
CA SER A 13 18.16 -3.09 -7.31
C SER A 13 19.10 -4.25 -7.65
N MET A 14 18.60 -5.48 -7.59
CA MET A 14 19.21 -6.60 -8.31
C MET A 14 18.34 -7.85 -8.30
N LEU A 15 18.02 -8.30 -9.52
CA LEU A 15 18.20 -9.66 -10.02
C LEU A 15 16.91 -10.38 -10.45
N ALA A 16 16.48 -10.07 -11.67
CA ALA A 16 15.74 -11.01 -12.52
C ALA A 16 16.63 -12.24 -12.81
N MET A 17 16.52 -13.27 -11.98
CA MET A 17 16.78 -14.67 -12.36
C MET A 17 16.09 -15.56 -11.33
N ALA A 18 15.32 -16.53 -11.82
CA ALA A 18 14.56 -17.52 -11.06
C ALA A 18 15.29 -17.99 -9.78
N ALA A 19 15.00 -17.30 -8.68
CA ALA A 19 15.43 -17.63 -7.33
C ALA A 19 14.16 -17.80 -6.49
N PRO A 20 14.13 -18.72 -5.53
CA PRO A 20 13.00 -18.85 -4.61
C PRO A 20 12.72 -17.48 -3.99
N THR A 21 11.48 -17.00 -4.13
CA THR A 21 11.04 -15.74 -3.53
C THR A 21 11.36 -15.81 -2.04
N PRO A 22 12.14 -14.85 -1.50
CA PRO A 22 12.45 -14.88 -0.09
C PRO A 22 11.13 -14.73 0.68
N LYS A 23 10.90 -15.63 1.65
CA LYS A 23 9.86 -15.45 2.69
C LYS A 23 10.29 -14.29 3.56
N VAL A 24 10.17 -13.07 3.05
CA VAL A 24 10.41 -11.86 3.84
C VAL A 24 9.06 -11.52 4.43
N ASN A 25 8.83 -11.99 5.65
CA ASN A 25 7.55 -11.77 6.30
C ASN A 25 7.39 -10.28 6.60
N ASP A 26 8.44 -9.56 7.03
CA ASP A 26 8.31 -8.13 7.32
C ASP A 26 9.32 -7.30 6.50
N VAL A 27 8.82 -6.32 5.74
CA VAL A 27 9.61 -5.31 5.01
C VAL A 27 9.21 -3.93 5.50
N ALA A 28 10.17 -3.14 5.96
CA ALA A 28 9.94 -1.77 6.39
C ALA A 28 10.99 -0.83 5.83
N ALA A 29 10.57 0.27 5.20
CA ALA A 29 11.43 1.40 4.88
C ALA A 29 11.07 2.59 5.76
N ARG A 30 12.08 3.32 6.23
CA ARG A 30 11.91 4.61 6.89
C ARG A 30 12.83 5.64 6.27
N GLY A 31 12.27 6.68 5.68
CA GLY A 31 12.99 7.90 5.35
C GLY A 31 12.83 8.93 6.48
N GLU A 32 13.86 9.76 6.69
CA GLU A 32 13.79 10.91 7.61
C GLU A 32 14.03 12.25 6.87
N ALA A 33 14.35 12.19 5.58
CA ALA A 33 14.73 13.37 4.78
C ALA A 33 14.38 13.24 3.28
N TYR A 34 13.93 12.05 2.85
CA TYR A 34 13.64 11.66 1.47
C TYR A 34 12.67 10.48 1.52
N ASP A 35 11.88 10.30 0.47
CA ASP A 35 10.82 9.31 0.36
C ASP A 35 11.16 7.92 0.92
N GLY A 36 10.24 7.40 1.74
CA GLY A 36 10.23 6.02 2.18
C GLY A 36 9.56 5.17 1.11
N PHE A 37 10.33 4.39 0.35
CA PHE A 37 9.79 3.57 -0.73
C PHE A 37 10.01 2.06 -0.50
N VAL A 38 8.96 1.27 -0.65
CA VAL A 38 9.02 -0.19 -0.76
C VAL A 38 8.31 -0.64 -2.03
N GLY A 39 9.02 -1.31 -2.94
CA GLY A 39 8.46 -1.83 -4.19
C GLY A 39 8.74 -3.32 -4.36
N PHE A 40 7.77 -4.04 -4.89
CA PHE A 40 7.93 -5.43 -5.31
C PHE A 40 7.54 -5.62 -6.77
N GLU A 41 8.43 -6.25 -7.53
CA GLU A 41 8.16 -6.73 -8.89
C GLU A 41 8.04 -8.27 -8.83
N TYR A 42 6.90 -8.81 -9.27
CA TYR A 42 6.59 -10.25 -9.26
C TYR A 42 6.59 -10.90 -7.86
N ALA A 43 5.91 -10.29 -6.89
CA ALA A 43 5.73 -10.89 -5.57
C ALA A 43 4.82 -12.14 -5.63
N LYS A 44 5.22 -13.21 -4.94
CA LYS A 44 4.39 -14.41 -4.84
C LYS A 44 4.45 -15.06 -3.46
N GLY A 45 3.29 -15.36 -2.88
CA GLY A 45 3.14 -16.08 -1.62
C GLY A 45 3.63 -15.28 -0.42
N LEU A 46 3.19 -14.01 -0.34
CA LEU A 46 3.39 -13.18 0.84
C LEU A 46 2.28 -13.54 1.84
N GLU A 47 2.51 -14.63 2.56
CA GLU A 47 1.67 -15.08 3.68
C GLU A 47 2.19 -14.43 4.97
N ASP A 48 1.29 -14.06 5.89
CA ASP A 48 1.62 -13.52 7.22
C ASP A 48 2.60 -12.33 7.20
N SER A 49 2.51 -11.48 6.18
CA SER A 49 3.55 -10.49 5.90
C SER A 49 3.17 -9.06 6.32
N LYS A 50 4.12 -8.26 6.82
CA LYS A 50 3.95 -6.82 7.03
C LYS A 50 4.87 -6.03 6.13
N VAL A 51 4.29 -5.23 5.25
CA VAL A 51 5.01 -4.29 4.41
C VAL A 51 4.67 -2.87 4.85
N ALA A 52 5.69 -2.10 5.19
CA ALA A 52 5.53 -0.74 5.67
C ALA A 52 6.50 0.23 4.98
N ALA A 53 6.01 1.37 4.55
CA ALA A 53 6.82 2.53 4.27
C ALA A 53 6.41 3.65 5.22
N ARG A 54 7.40 4.31 5.81
CA ARG A 54 7.21 5.54 6.56
C ARG A 54 8.15 6.60 6.05
N ASP A 55 7.66 7.81 5.83
CA ASP A 55 8.50 8.99 5.77
C ASP A 55 7.95 10.07 6.70
N ASP A 56 8.82 11.01 7.08
CA ASP A 56 8.47 12.11 8.00
C ASP A 56 8.57 13.48 7.28
N ALA A 57 8.91 13.53 6.00
CA ALA A 57 9.29 14.75 5.28
C ALA A 57 8.69 14.93 3.87
N TYR A 58 8.47 13.83 3.14
CA TYR A 58 8.04 13.79 1.75
C TYR A 58 7.01 12.67 1.55
N ASP A 59 7.34 11.58 0.83
CA ASP A 59 6.33 10.58 0.47
C ASP A 59 6.65 9.21 1.08
N GLY A 60 5.62 8.58 1.64
CA GLY A 60 5.63 7.17 2.03
C GLY A 60 4.95 6.35 0.96
N PHE A 61 5.67 5.47 0.26
CA PHE A 61 5.12 4.67 -0.85
C PHE A 61 5.34 3.17 -0.68
N VAL A 62 4.27 2.40 -0.88
CA VAL A 62 4.36 0.95 -1.09
C VAL A 62 3.71 0.54 -2.41
N GLY A 63 4.45 -0.15 -3.27
CA GLY A 63 3.96 -0.62 -4.57
C GLY A 63 4.17 -2.10 -4.82
N PHE A 64 3.19 -2.72 -5.48
CA PHE A 64 3.26 -4.09 -5.96
C PHE A 64 2.91 -4.16 -7.44
N GLU A 65 3.82 -4.71 -8.24
CA GLU A 65 3.59 -5.05 -9.64
C GLU A 65 3.58 -6.58 -9.78
N TYR A 66 2.52 -7.13 -10.38
CA TYR A 66 2.34 -8.58 -10.57
C TYR A 66 2.40 -9.40 -9.27
N ALA A 67 1.66 -8.98 -8.24
CA ALA A 67 1.55 -9.71 -6.99
C ALA A 67 0.55 -10.88 -7.06
N LYS A 68 0.91 -12.02 -6.45
CA LYS A 68 0.00 -13.17 -6.32
C LYS A 68 0.06 -13.84 -4.94
N GLY A 69 -1.08 -13.97 -4.28
CA GLY A 69 -1.19 -14.61 -2.97
C GLY A 69 -0.58 -13.73 -1.88
N LEU A 70 -1.26 -12.62 -1.58
CA LEU A 70 -1.09 -11.87 -0.34
C LEU A 70 -2.18 -12.39 0.61
N GLU A 71 -1.78 -13.25 1.56
CA GLU A 71 -2.71 -13.83 2.53
C GLU A 71 -2.28 -13.34 3.92
N ASP A 72 -3.24 -13.03 4.79
CA ASP A 72 -3.00 -12.59 6.17
C ASP A 72 -2.01 -11.41 6.30
N SER A 73 -1.97 -10.55 5.29
CA SER A 73 -0.93 -9.54 5.15
C SER A 73 -1.38 -8.14 5.56
N LYS A 74 -0.43 -7.33 6.04
CA LYS A 74 -0.63 -5.91 6.32
C LYS A 74 0.30 -5.07 5.45
N VAL A 75 -0.28 -4.23 4.62
CA VAL A 75 0.44 -3.26 3.80
C VAL A 75 0.10 -1.86 4.29
N THR A 76 1.10 -1.04 4.61
CA THR A 76 0.87 0.30 5.13
C THR A 76 1.88 1.30 4.57
N ALA A 77 1.40 2.37 3.98
CA ALA A 77 2.18 3.58 3.78
C ALA A 77 1.73 4.63 4.80
N ARG A 78 2.71 5.27 5.43
CA ARG A 78 2.46 6.44 6.26
C ARG A 78 3.42 7.55 5.86
N ASP A 79 2.88 8.75 5.72
CA ASP A 79 3.68 9.96 5.74
C ASP A 79 3.10 10.97 6.74
N ASP A 80 3.94 11.90 7.21
CA ASP A 80 3.59 12.92 8.20
C ASP A 80 3.54 14.35 7.59
N ALA A 81 3.85 14.51 6.29
CA ALA A 81 4.17 15.77 5.63
C ALA A 81 3.56 15.96 4.22
N TYR A 82 3.54 14.95 3.34
CA TYR A 82 2.94 15.02 2.01
C TYR A 82 2.02 13.83 1.72
N ASP A 83 2.51 12.77 1.09
CA ASP A 83 1.61 11.74 0.57
C ASP A 83 1.97 10.33 1.09
N GLY A 84 0.94 9.66 1.62
CA GLY A 84 0.96 8.24 1.90
C GLY A 84 0.30 7.47 0.76
N PHE A 85 1.04 6.63 0.04
CA PHE A 85 0.49 5.88 -1.10
C PHE A 85 0.70 4.36 -0.99
N VAL A 86 -0.36 3.60 -1.25
CA VAL A 86 -0.26 2.15 -1.53
C VAL A 86 -0.88 1.81 -2.88
N GLY A 87 -0.12 1.13 -3.75
CA GLY A 87 -0.58 0.73 -5.08
C GLY A 87 -0.38 -0.75 -5.38
N PHE A 88 -1.36 -1.32 -6.09
CA PHE A 88 -1.32 -2.67 -6.62
C PHE A 88 -1.66 -2.67 -8.10
N GLU A 89 -0.74 -3.15 -8.93
CA GLU A 89 -0.95 -3.40 -10.36
C GLU A 89 -0.87 -4.90 -10.65
N TYR A 90 -1.89 -5.43 -11.32
CA TYR A 90 -2.02 -6.85 -11.66
C TYR A 90 -1.95 -7.79 -10.44
N ALA A 91 -2.63 -7.45 -9.36
CA ALA A 91 -2.67 -8.26 -8.15
C ALA A 91 -3.73 -9.37 -8.20
N LYS A 92 -3.41 -10.55 -7.65
CA LYS A 92 -4.35 -11.67 -7.56
C LYS A 92 -4.28 -12.42 -6.24
N GLY A 93 -5.43 -12.61 -5.58
CA GLY A 93 -5.54 -13.32 -4.30
C GLY A 93 -4.95 -12.47 -3.19
N LEU A 94 -5.67 -11.43 -2.80
CA LEU A 94 -5.47 -10.68 -1.56
C LEU A 94 -6.57 -11.15 -0.60
N GLU A 95 -6.24 -12.06 0.29
CA GLU A 95 -7.18 -12.67 1.23
C GLU A 95 -6.79 -12.23 2.66
N ASP A 96 -7.78 -11.97 3.51
CA ASP A 96 -7.60 -11.58 4.92
C ASP A 96 -6.63 -10.40 5.14
N SER A 97 -6.52 -9.52 4.15
CA SER A 97 -5.47 -8.52 4.08
C SER A 97 -5.92 -7.14 4.54
N LYS A 98 -4.98 -6.37 5.11
CA LYS A 98 -5.19 -4.97 5.51
C LYS A 98 -4.29 -4.07 4.70
N VAL A 99 -4.89 -3.18 3.91
CA VAL A 99 -4.20 -2.19 3.11
C VAL A 99 -4.55 -0.80 3.62
N ALA A 100 -3.54 -0.03 4.02
CA ALA A 100 -3.72 1.29 4.57
C ALA A 100 -2.76 2.31 3.98
N ALA A 101 -3.30 3.43 3.53
CA ALA A 101 -2.53 4.65 3.35
C ALA A 101 -2.98 5.65 4.41
N ARG A 102 -2.01 6.26 5.09
CA ARG A 102 -2.27 7.37 5.98
C ARG A 102 -1.33 8.52 5.67
N ASP A 103 -1.88 9.70 5.58
CA ASP A 103 -1.12 10.93 5.68
C ASP A 103 -1.66 11.80 6.81
N ASP A 104 -0.85 12.73 7.31
CA ASP A 104 -1.24 13.67 8.37
C ASP A 104 -1.37 15.13 7.83
N ALA A 105 -1.08 15.39 6.55
CA ALA A 105 -0.82 16.70 5.97
C ALA A 105 -1.37 16.94 4.54
N TYR A 106 -1.30 16.00 3.59
CA TYR A 106 -1.93 16.09 2.26
C TYR A 106 -2.81 14.90 1.94
N ASP A 107 -2.32 13.88 1.22
CA ASP A 107 -3.21 12.86 0.66
C ASP A 107 -2.82 11.44 1.09
N GLY A 108 -3.81 10.72 1.61
CA GLY A 108 -3.73 9.28 1.77
C GLY A 108 -4.35 8.60 0.55
N PHE A 109 -3.60 7.82 -0.22
CA PHE A 109 -4.12 7.13 -1.41
C PHE A 109 -3.91 5.61 -1.39
N VAL A 110 -4.97 4.86 -1.71
CA VAL A 110 -4.87 3.43 -2.04
C VAL A 110 -5.44 3.13 -3.43
N GLY A 111 -4.64 2.50 -4.29
CA GLY A 111 -5.03 2.15 -5.66
C GLY A 111 -4.91 0.66 -5.98
N PHE A 112 -5.91 0.15 -6.69
CA PHE A 112 -5.89 -1.19 -7.27
C PHE A 112 -6.20 -1.13 -8.77
N GLU A 113 -5.26 -1.57 -9.60
CA GLU A 113 -5.46 -1.71 -11.04
C GLU A 113 -5.31 -3.19 -11.45
N TYR A 114 -6.31 -3.71 -12.17
CA TYR A 114 -6.38 -5.12 -12.57
C TYR A 114 -6.31 -6.13 -11.41
N ALA A 115 -6.92 -5.80 -10.27
CA ALA A 115 -6.95 -6.68 -9.10
C ALA A 115 -8.02 -7.78 -9.20
N LYS A 116 -7.72 -8.99 -8.70
CA LYS A 116 -8.69 -10.09 -8.63
C LYS A 116 -8.62 -10.88 -7.32
N GLY A 117 -9.77 -11.11 -6.69
CA GLY A 117 -9.89 -11.88 -5.45
C GLY A 117 -9.33 -11.09 -4.28
N LEU A 118 -9.97 -9.98 -3.96
CA LEU A 118 -9.80 -9.28 -2.70
C LEU A 118 -10.92 -9.79 -1.78
N GLU A 119 -10.59 -10.70 -0.87
CA GLU A 119 -11.56 -11.41 -0.04
C GLU A 119 -11.26 -11.12 1.44
N ASP A 120 -12.29 -10.95 2.26
CA ASP A 120 -12.19 -10.68 3.72
C ASP A 120 -11.24 -9.54 4.10
N SER A 121 -11.07 -8.58 3.20
CA SER A 121 -10.02 -7.59 3.28
C SER A 121 -10.52 -6.22 3.72
N LYS A 122 -9.62 -5.43 4.32
CA LYS A 122 -9.91 -4.05 4.71
C LYS A 122 -8.97 -3.09 3.98
N VAL A 123 -9.57 -2.12 3.29
CA VAL A 123 -8.85 -1.05 2.60
C VAL A 123 -9.21 0.29 3.22
N THR A 124 -8.20 1.03 3.66
CA THR A 124 -8.40 2.36 4.25
C THR A 124 -7.44 3.38 3.68
N ALA A 125 -7.96 4.55 3.34
CA ALA A 125 -7.19 5.73 3.06
C ALA A 125 -7.65 6.81 4.02
N ARG A 126 -6.72 7.39 4.76
CA ARG A 126 -7.03 8.47 5.69
C ARG A 126 -6.04 9.59 5.51
N ASP A 127 -6.55 10.80 5.53
CA ASP A 127 -5.74 11.97 5.75
C ASP A 127 -6.34 12.87 6.83
N ASP A 128 -5.48 13.50 7.63
CA ASP A 128 -5.86 14.38 8.76
C ASP A 128 -5.99 15.88 8.38
N ALA A 129 -5.67 16.26 7.15
CA ALA A 129 -5.64 17.64 6.65
C ALA A 129 -6.38 17.88 5.31
N TYR A 130 -6.20 17.07 4.28
CA TYR A 130 -6.94 17.05 3.02
C TYR A 130 -7.75 15.78 2.84
N ASP A 131 -7.39 14.96 1.85
CA ASP A 131 -8.30 13.98 1.26
C ASP A 131 -7.78 12.54 1.44
N GLY A 132 -8.73 11.64 1.70
CA GLY A 132 -8.49 10.21 1.63
C GLY A 132 -9.03 9.66 0.32
N PHE A 133 -8.23 8.95 -0.46
CA PHE A 133 -8.66 8.39 -1.75
C PHE A 133 -8.47 6.88 -1.83
N ILE A 134 -9.52 6.18 -2.28
CA ILE A 134 -9.42 4.77 -2.65
C ILE A 134 -9.96 4.56 -4.05
N GLY A 135 -9.16 3.98 -4.94
CA GLY A 135 -9.53 3.70 -6.32
C GLY A 135 -9.42 2.22 -6.69
N PHE A 136 -10.45 1.68 -7.33
CA PHE A 136 -10.43 0.35 -7.93
C PHE A 136 -10.72 0.42 -9.43
N LYS A 137 -9.80 -0.04 -10.25
CA LYS A 137 -9.92 -0.09 -11.71
C LYS A 137 -9.75 -1.52 -12.21
N TYR A 138 -10.76 -2.01 -12.92
CA TYR A 138 -10.85 -3.40 -13.40
C TYR A 138 -10.74 -4.47 -12.29
N ALA A 139 -11.26 -4.18 -11.10
CA ALA A 139 -11.23 -5.08 -9.95
C ALA A 139 -12.36 -6.12 -9.97
N LYS A 140 -12.11 -7.37 -9.58
CA LYS A 140 -13.15 -8.41 -9.50
C LYS A 140 -13.00 -9.28 -8.26
N GLY A 141 -14.13 -9.67 -7.67
CA GLY A 141 -14.17 -10.53 -6.49
C GLY A 141 -13.69 -9.73 -5.29
N LEU A 142 -14.42 -8.68 -4.93
CA LEU A 142 -14.19 -7.84 -3.74
C LEU A 142 -15.06 -8.35 -2.56
N GLU A 143 -15.14 -9.67 -2.39
CA GLU A 143 -16.07 -10.32 -1.47
C GLU A 143 -15.68 -9.99 -0.02
N ASP A 144 -16.68 -9.71 0.82
CA ASP A 144 -16.52 -9.31 2.24
C ASP A 144 -15.47 -8.19 2.48
N THR A 145 -15.22 -7.38 1.43
CA THR A 145 -14.24 -6.31 1.47
C THR A 145 -14.85 -5.02 1.99
N LYS A 146 -14.19 -4.43 2.98
CA LYS A 146 -14.58 -3.15 3.58
C LYS A 146 -13.64 -2.04 3.14
N VAL A 147 -14.23 -1.01 2.53
CA VAL A 147 -13.50 0.14 2.01
C VAL A 147 -13.91 1.39 2.78
N ALA A 148 -12.93 2.13 3.30
CA ALA A 148 -13.19 3.40 4.00
C ALA A 148 -12.15 4.46 3.66
N ALA A 149 -12.61 5.53 3.01
CA ALA A 149 -11.81 6.72 2.75
C ALA A 149 -12.28 7.87 3.67
N ARG A 150 -11.35 8.63 4.24
CA ARG A 150 -11.68 9.78 5.09
C ARG A 150 -10.67 10.92 4.93
N GLY A 151 -11.15 12.13 4.71
CA GLY A 151 -10.42 13.38 4.93
C GLY A 151 -10.95 14.09 6.18
N GLU A 152 -10.09 14.69 7.02
CA GLU A 152 -10.58 15.44 8.20
C GLU A 152 -10.98 16.89 7.88
N ALA A 153 -10.29 17.59 6.98
CA ALA A 153 -10.67 18.95 6.59
C ALA A 153 -11.42 19.03 5.24
N TYR A 154 -11.24 18.04 4.37
CA TYR A 154 -11.94 17.94 3.08
C TYR A 154 -12.77 16.64 3.02
N ASP A 155 -12.63 15.83 1.98
CA ASP A 155 -13.53 14.70 1.71
C ASP A 155 -12.76 13.37 1.59
N GLY A 156 -13.39 12.30 2.06
CA GLY A 156 -13.04 10.94 1.65
C GLY A 156 -13.69 10.59 0.32
N PHE A 157 -12.92 10.02 -0.60
CA PHE A 157 -13.38 9.56 -1.91
C PHE A 157 -13.13 8.08 -2.12
N VAL A 158 -14.16 7.37 -2.59
CA VAL A 158 -14.04 5.98 -3.04
C VAL A 158 -14.56 5.87 -4.47
N GLY A 159 -13.68 5.49 -5.40
CA GLY A 159 -13.97 5.37 -6.82
C GLY A 159 -13.88 3.93 -7.33
N PHE A 160 -14.84 3.54 -8.17
CA PHE A 160 -14.87 2.22 -8.81
C PHE A 160 -15.05 2.36 -10.32
N GLU A 161 -14.10 1.85 -11.09
CA GLU A 161 -14.17 1.74 -12.54
C GLU A 161 -14.09 0.26 -12.95
N TYR A 162 -15.18 -0.27 -13.51
CA TYR A 162 -15.29 -1.69 -13.88
C TYR A 162 -15.05 -2.67 -12.72
N ALA A 163 -15.41 -2.29 -11.49
CA ALA A 163 -15.29 -3.14 -10.30
C ALA A 163 -16.55 -3.98 -10.03
N LYS A 164 -16.41 -5.18 -9.44
CA LYS A 164 -17.53 -6.03 -9.00
C LYS A 164 -17.23 -6.81 -7.72
N GLY A 165 -18.29 -7.06 -6.94
CA GLY A 165 -18.28 -7.96 -5.78
C GLY A 165 -18.15 -7.27 -4.43
N LEU A 166 -18.13 -5.93 -4.39
CA LEU A 166 -17.94 -5.18 -3.15
C LEU A 166 -19.17 -5.25 -2.24
N GLU A 167 -18.94 -5.50 -0.95
CA GLU A 167 -19.96 -5.50 0.08
C GLU A 167 -20.22 -4.10 0.65
N GLU A 168 -19.17 -3.38 1.09
CA GLU A 168 -19.30 -2.09 1.77
C GLU A 168 -18.21 -1.08 1.36
N ALA A 169 -18.63 0.11 0.93
CA ALA A 169 -17.77 1.28 0.77
C ALA A 169 -18.34 2.47 1.55
N LYS A 170 -17.45 3.15 2.28
CA LYS A 170 -17.72 4.40 3.00
C LYS A 170 -16.70 5.46 2.59
N SER A 171 -17.20 6.67 2.43
CA SER A 171 -16.40 7.85 2.19
C SER A 171 -16.98 8.98 3.05
N ALA A 172 -16.14 9.76 3.72
CA ALA A 172 -16.55 10.74 4.71
C ALA A 172 -15.56 11.90 4.82
#